data_AF-A0A6H9UW76-F1
#
_entry.id   AF-A0A6H9UW76-F1
#
_cell.length_a   1.000
_cell.length_b   1.000
_cell.length_c   1.000
_cell.angle_alpha   90.00
_cell.angle_beta   90.00
_cell.angle_gamma   90.00
#
_symmetry.space_group_name_H-M   'P 1'
#
loop_
_entity.id
_entity.type
_entity.pdbx_description
1 polymer ?
#
loop_
_entity_poly.entity_id
_entity_poly.type
_entity_poly.pdbx_seq_one_letter_code
_entity_poly.pdbx_strand_id
1 'polypeptide(L)' 'MTYRFVARAAGAQIDLEDDCFIEAGIAEEEDGDGFIMLFQCRAGEPDEQDVSLGLDTPCVGQSTAARRDGGLELLTK' A
#
# COMPACT_ATOMS: atom_id res chain seq x y z
N MET A 1 -0.58 -11.26 -15.10
CA MET A 1 0.01 -10.04 -15.69
C MET A 1 1.33 -9.79 -14.97
N THR A 2 2.41 -9.44 -15.66
CA THR A 2 3.76 -9.32 -15.05
C THR A 2 4.28 -7.92 -15.28
N TYR A 3 4.70 -7.26 -14.21
CA TYR A 3 5.30 -5.92 -14.22
C TYR A 3 6.78 -6.03 -13.91
N ARG A 4 7.59 -5.22 -14.59
CA ARG A 4 9.04 -5.15 -14.37
C ARG A 4 9.47 -3.69 -14.35
N PHE A 5 9.94 -3.25 -13.19
CA PHE A 5 10.48 -1.92 -12.93
C PHE A 5 11.57 -2.02 -11.85
N VAL A 6 12.31 -0.94 -11.63
CA VAL A 6 13.32 -0.86 -10.57
C VAL A 6 12.73 -0.05 -9.42
N ALA A 7 12.53 -0.68 -8.27
CA ALA A 7 12.12 0.04 -7.06
C ALA A 7 13.28 0.91 -6.54
N ARG A 8 13.05 2.19 -6.36
CA ARG A 8 14.02 3.16 -5.83
C ARG A 8 13.65 3.70 -4.45
N ALA A 9 12.37 3.66 -4.10
CA ALA A 9 11.88 4.00 -2.77
C ALA A 9 10.96 2.90 -2.23
N ALA A 10 10.94 2.73 -0.91
CA ALA A 10 10.04 1.80 -0.22
C ALA A 10 9.52 2.44 1.06
N GLY A 11 8.27 2.19 1.45
CA GLY A 11 7.69 2.79 2.63
C GLY A 11 6.62 1.92 3.27
N ALA A 12 6.21 2.31 4.48
CA ALA A 12 5.08 1.73 5.17
C ALA A 12 4.31 2.84 5.90
N GLN A 13 3.02 2.66 6.04
CA GLN A 13 2.15 3.52 6.82
C GLN A 13 1.12 2.67 7.52
N ILE A 14 0.79 3.08 8.74
CA ILE A 14 -0.35 2.55 9.46
C ILE A 14 -1.34 3.70 9.54
N ASP A 15 -2.45 3.57 8.83
CA ASP A 15 -3.58 4.44 9.05
C ASP A 15 -4.26 3.98 10.34
N LEU A 16 -4.31 4.86 11.34
CA LEU A 16 -4.95 4.60 12.63
C LEU A 16 -6.37 5.18 12.68
N GLU A 17 -6.82 5.81 11.59
CA GLU A 17 -8.21 6.22 11.41
C GLU A 17 -9.04 5.06 10.82
N ASP A 18 -10.36 5.23 10.79
CA ASP A 18 -11.41 4.22 10.55
C ASP A 18 -10.98 2.91 9.84
N ASP A 19 -11.28 1.77 10.48
CA ASP A 19 -10.92 0.39 10.08
C ASP A 19 -9.43 -0.02 10.11
N CYS A 20 -8.52 0.90 10.47
CA CYS A 20 -7.08 0.70 10.68
C CYS A 20 -6.40 -0.17 9.60
N PHE A 21 -5.75 0.44 8.62
CA PHE A 21 -5.06 -0.31 7.55
C PHE A 21 -3.55 -0.17 7.66
N ILE A 22 -2.85 -1.26 7.34
CA ILE A 22 -1.41 -1.28 7.15
C ILE A 22 -1.16 -1.23 5.64
N GLU A 23 -0.46 -0.20 5.20
CA GLU A 23 -0.01 -0.03 3.83
C GLU A 23 1.51 -0.18 3.77
N ALA A 24 1.98 -0.90 2.75
CA ALA A 24 3.39 -0.99 2.39
C ALA A 24 3.52 -0.82 0.89
N GLY A 25 4.56 -0.15 0.42
CA GLY A 25 4.69 0.15 -1.00
C GLY A 25 6.11 0.32 -1.47
N ILE A 26 6.27 0.18 -2.78
CA ILE A 26 7.51 0.46 -3.52
C ILE A 26 7.20 1.35 -4.71
N ALA A 27 8.08 2.31 -4.97
CA ALA A 27 7.96 3.26 -6.09
C ALA A 27 9.17 3.15 -7.03
N GLU A 28 8.92 3.40 -8.31
CA GLU A 28 9.95 3.44 -9.34
C GLU A 28 10.90 4.64 -9.17
N GLU A 29 10.40 5.79 -8.72
CA GLU A 29 11.19 6.99 -8.51
C GLU A 29 11.45 7.26 -7.02
N GLU A 30 12.56 7.96 -6.73
CA GLU A 30 13.01 8.24 -5.35
C GLU A 30 12.07 9.20 -4.60
N ASP A 31 11.37 10.06 -5.33
CA ASP A 31 10.40 11.02 -4.76
C ASP A 31 9.03 10.42 -4.47
N GLY A 32 8.85 9.13 -4.79
CA GLY A 32 7.60 8.40 -4.64
C GLY A 32 6.63 8.51 -5.80
N ASP A 33 7.05 9.06 -6.94
CA ASP A 33 6.24 9.15 -8.15
C ASP A 33 6.48 7.94 -9.09
N GLY A 34 5.78 7.95 -10.22
CA GLY A 34 5.90 6.94 -11.26
C GLY A 34 5.06 5.69 -10.96
N PHE A 35 5.59 4.51 -11.31
CA PHE A 35 4.90 3.26 -11.02
C PHE A 35 5.02 2.90 -9.55
N ILE A 36 3.87 2.78 -8.86
CA ILE A 36 3.80 2.40 -7.46
C ILE A 36 3.07 1.07 -7.31
N MET A 37 3.69 0.15 -6.58
CA MET A 37 3.05 -1.08 -6.13
C MET A 37 2.76 -0.97 -4.64
N LEU A 38 1.50 -1.13 -4.26
CA LEU A 38 1.01 -1.03 -2.89
C LEU A 38 0.44 -2.36 -2.42
N PHE A 39 0.76 -2.71 -1.19
CA PHE A 39 0.24 -3.83 -0.43
C PHE A 39 -0.55 -3.24 0.73
N GLN A 40 -1.80 -3.63 0.88
CA GLN A 40 -2.65 -3.16 1.96
C GLN A 40 -3.29 -4.36 2.67
N CYS A 41 -3.36 -4.31 3.99
CA CYS A 41 -4.14 -5.24 4.78
C CYS A 41 -4.81 -4.52 5.95
N ARG A 42 -5.93 -5.06 6.42
CA ARG A 42 -6.55 -4.61 7.66
C ARG A 42 -5.59 -4.91 8.82
N ALA A 43 -5.43 -3.96 9.74
CA ALA A 43 -4.59 -4.11 10.93
C ALA A 43 -5.30 -4.88 12.05
N GLY A 44 -6.64 -4.88 12.04
CA GLY A 44 -7.48 -5.60 13.00
C GLY A 44 -7.90 -6.99 12.52
N GLU A 45 -8.41 -7.79 13.46
CA GLU A 45 -9.02 -9.09 13.15
C GLU A 45 -10.27 -8.86 12.30
N PRO A 46 -10.41 -9.54 11.14
CA PRO A 46 -11.60 -9.44 10.31
C PRO A 46 -12.83 -9.99 11.05
N ASP A 47 -13.97 -9.34 10.88
CA ASP A 47 -15.22 -9.85 11.43
C ASP A 47 -15.85 -10.94 10.53
N GLU A 48 -16.97 -11.52 10.95
CA GLU A 48 -17.66 -12.58 10.18
C GLU A 48 -18.14 -12.09 8.80
N GLN A 49 -18.42 -10.80 8.66
CA GLN A 49 -18.82 -10.20 7.39
C GLN A 49 -17.60 -10.03 6.47
N ASP A 50 -16.46 -9.58 7.01
CA ASP A 50 -15.21 -9.47 6.26
C ASP A 50 -14.79 -10.82 5.69
N VAL A 51 -14.85 -11.88 6.49
CA VAL A 51 -14.54 -13.25 6.05
C VAL A 51 -15.52 -13.70 4.97
N SER A 52 -16.82 -13.41 5.13
CA SER A 52 -17.84 -13.74 4.12
C SER A 52 -17.63 -13.01 2.79
N LEU A 53 -17.11 -11.78 2.85
CA LEU A 53 -16.82 -10.94 1.68
C LEU A 53 -15.40 -11.14 1.12
N GLY A 54 -14.56 -11.95 1.77
CA GLY A 54 -13.15 -12.18 1.38
C GLY A 54 -12.22 -10.99 1.65
N LEU A 55 -12.65 -10.07 2.52
CA LEU A 55 -11.90 -8.87 2.92
C LEU A 55 -10.86 -9.15 4.01
N ASP A 56 -10.74 -10.41 4.44
CA ASP A 56 -9.71 -10.94 5.34
C ASP A 56 -8.36 -11.21 4.63
N THR A 57 -8.30 -10.97 3.31
CA THR A 57 -7.10 -11.20 2.50
C THR A 57 -6.34 -9.92 2.16
N PRO A 58 -4.98 -9.92 2.19
CA PRO A 58 -4.20 -8.77 1.76
C PRO A 58 -4.47 -8.41 0.29
N CYS A 59 -4.65 -7.12 0.02
CA CYS A 59 -4.89 -6.60 -1.33
C CYS A 59 -3.60 -6.06 -1.93
N VAL A 60 -3.43 -6.24 -3.24
CA VAL A 60 -2.31 -5.66 -4.00
C VAL A 60 -2.87 -4.68 -5.02
N GLY A 61 -2.49 -3.41 -4.86
CA GLY A 61 -2.86 -2.30 -5.73
C GLY A 61 -1.72 -1.86 -6.62
N GLN A 62 -2.08 -1.30 -7.78
CA GLN A 62 -1.16 -0.57 -8.63
C GLN A 62 -1.71 0.83 -8.84
N SER A 63 -0.85 1.82 -8.75
CA SER A 63 -1.22 3.20 -8.97
C SER A 63 -0.12 3.94 -9.72
N THR A 64 -0.54 4.90 -10.53
CA THR A 64 0.30 5.96 -11.09
C THR A 64 -0.14 7.24 -10.40
N ALA A 65 0.28 7.47 -9.16
CA ALA A 65 -0.18 8.61 -8.38
C ALA A 65 0.96 9.61 -8.16
N ALA A 66 0.71 10.86 -8.57
CA ALA A 66 1.40 12.02 -8.03
C ALA A 66 0.98 12.16 -6.55
N ARG A 67 1.97 12.14 -5.66
CA ARG A 67 1.97 12.57 -4.25
C ARG A 67 0.59 12.83 -3.62
N ARG A 68 0.11 11.91 -2.78
CA ARG A 68 -0.96 12.21 -1.80
C ARG A 68 -0.32 12.76 -0.53
N ASP A 69 -0.86 13.85 0.02
CA ASP A 69 -0.38 14.53 1.22
C ASP A 69 -0.53 13.71 2.53
N GLY A 70 -1.05 12.49 2.45
CA GLY A 70 -1.03 11.49 3.52
C GLY A 70 -0.20 10.25 3.16
N GLY A 71 0.77 10.41 2.25
CA GLY A 71 1.47 9.29 1.61
C GLY A 71 2.44 8.54 2.51
N LEU A 72 2.52 7.24 2.24
CA LEU A 72 3.54 6.29 2.68
C LEU A 72 4.88 6.98 2.99
N GLU A 73 5.40 6.86 4.21
CA GLU A 73 6.75 7.37 4.53
C GLU A 73 7.77 6.53 3.76
N LEU A 74 8.14 7.05 2.59
CA LEU A 74 9.11 6.42 1.70
C LEU A 74 10.51 6.63 2.27
N LEU A 75 11.09 5.54 2.74
CA LEU A 75 12.50 5.41 3.04
C LEU A 75 13.26 5.25 1.72
N THR A 76 13.94 6.31 1.31
CA THR A 76 14.98 6.24 0.28
C THR A 76 16.29 5.79 0.94
N LYS A 77 17.11 5.03 0.22
CA LYS A 77 18.45 4.62 0.69
C LYS A 77 19.48 5.72 0.50
#